data_AF-A0A2E2C3V8-F1
#
_entry.id   AF-A0A2E2C3V8-F1
#
_cell.length_a   1.000
_cell.length_b   1.000
_cell.length_c   1.000
_cell.angle_alpha   90.00
_cell.angle_beta   90.00
_cell.angle_gamma   90.00
#
_symmetry.space_group_name_H-M   'P 1'
#
loop_
_entity.id
_entity.type
_entity.pdbx_description
1 polymer ?
#
loop_
_entity_poly.entity_id
_entity_poly.type
_entity_poly.pdbx_seq_one_letter_code
_entity_poly.pdbx_strand_id
1 'polypeptide(L)'
;MKAEINESREWRENGNSASQLLIGIVVIQGTLTILISYFFQASVGDGIRYSGIIIGYPFFCWFLISWIRSLRNRGSTLLDCGRSRVEPAAVLLAILLLPAAVLSFFTMSENGQGILMGGLLLFTPVIILICSLSGLQIVENGIWHHATLLRWEEITGYRWTGESNSHLILQSEKILFKGALPPLPVPPEQKAAVNELLQKYLPAGS
;
A
#
# COMPACT_ATOMS: atom_id res chain seq x y z
N MET A 1 -23.05 24.05 18.78
CA MET A 1 -23.55 23.64 17.44
C MET A 1 -22.46 22.78 16.82
N LYS A 2 -22.52 21.46 17.03
CA LYS A 2 -21.50 20.52 16.55
C LYS A 2 -21.80 20.25 15.08
N ALA A 3 -20.84 20.55 14.20
CA ALA A 3 -20.90 20.11 12.82
C ALA A 3 -20.86 18.58 12.83
N GLU A 4 -22.00 17.95 12.60
CA GLU A 4 -22.11 16.56 12.17
C GLU A 4 -21.48 16.50 10.78
N ILE A 5 -20.15 16.39 10.75
CA ILE A 5 -19.39 16.23 9.52
C ILE A 5 -19.71 14.83 9.02
N ASN A 6 -20.33 14.82 7.84
CA ASN A 6 -20.98 13.70 7.19
C ASN A 6 -19.96 12.61 6.82
N GLU A 7 -19.71 11.67 7.74
CA GLU A 7 -18.79 10.54 7.63
C GLU A 7 -19.01 9.71 6.34
N SER A 8 -20.25 9.68 5.84
CA SER A 8 -20.62 9.00 4.59
C SER A 8 -20.08 9.67 3.32
N ARG A 9 -19.83 10.99 3.35
CA ARG A 9 -19.42 11.77 2.18
C ARG A 9 -17.93 11.61 1.89
N GLU A 10 -17.10 11.67 2.93
CA GLU A 10 -15.64 11.50 2.80
C GLU A 10 -15.24 10.06 2.44
N TRP A 11 -15.93 9.05 3.00
CA TRP A 11 -15.72 7.66 2.59
C TRP A 11 -16.08 7.42 1.12
N ARG A 12 -17.14 8.06 0.63
CA ARG A 12 -17.56 7.99 -0.78
C ARG A 12 -16.58 8.71 -1.70
N GLU A 13 -16.02 9.83 -1.27
CA GLU A 13 -15.00 10.58 -2.02
C GLU A 13 -13.68 9.80 -2.10
N ASN A 14 -13.24 9.14 -1.03
CA ASN A 14 -12.03 8.30 -1.05
C ASN A 14 -12.20 7.02 -1.89
N GLY A 15 -13.37 6.37 -1.87
CA GLY A 15 -13.65 5.19 -2.70
C GLY A 15 -13.63 5.49 -4.20
N ASN A 16 -14.05 6.70 -4.59
CA ASN A 16 -13.98 7.15 -5.98
C ASN A 16 -12.53 7.35 -6.45
N SER A 17 -11.63 7.85 -5.59
CA SER A 17 -10.21 8.04 -5.94
C SER A 17 -9.49 6.72 -6.23
N ALA A 18 -9.71 5.69 -5.41
CA ALA A 18 -9.07 4.37 -5.60
C ALA A 18 -9.55 3.67 -6.88
N SER A 19 -10.86 3.70 -7.16
CA SER A 19 -11.42 3.12 -8.38
C SER A 19 -10.96 3.86 -9.65
N GLN A 20 -10.85 5.19 -9.60
CA GLN A 20 -10.29 5.98 -10.70
C GLN A 20 -8.82 5.64 -10.99
N LEU A 21 -8.00 5.46 -9.95
CA LEU A 21 -6.62 5.01 -10.11
C LEU A 21 -6.53 3.63 -10.75
N LEU A 22 -7.36 2.67 -10.31
CA LEU A 22 -7.41 1.33 -10.90
C LEU A 22 -7.81 1.37 -12.38
N ILE A 23 -8.85 2.15 -12.72
CA ILE A 23 -9.28 2.35 -14.11
C ILE A 23 -8.13 2.96 -14.94
N GLY A 24 -7.46 3.98 -14.40
CA GLY A 24 -6.32 4.62 -15.06
C GLY A 24 -5.19 3.62 -15.35
N ILE A 25 -4.83 2.78 -14.38
CA ILE A 25 -3.80 1.74 -14.55
C ILE A 25 -4.20 0.74 -15.64
N VAL A 26 -5.45 0.26 -15.63
CA VAL A 26 -5.95 -0.68 -16.64
C VAL A 26 -5.94 -0.06 -18.03
N VAL A 27 -6.35 1.21 -18.17
CA VAL A 27 -6.33 1.93 -19.45
C VAL A 27 -4.90 2.13 -19.96
N ILE A 28 -3.96 2.52 -19.09
CA ILE A 28 -2.55 2.68 -19.45
C ILE A 28 -1.96 1.34 -19.90
N GLN A 29 -2.20 0.27 -19.15
CA GLN A 29 -1.72 -1.07 -19.48
C GLN A 29 -2.32 -1.59 -20.79
N GLY A 30 -3.61 -1.40 -21.02
CA GLY A 30 -4.29 -1.78 -22.25
C GLY A 30 -3.77 -1.01 -23.47
N THR A 31 -3.57 0.30 -23.32
CA THR A 31 -2.98 1.14 -24.39
C THR A 31 -1.57 0.69 -24.71
N LEU A 32 -0.74 0.45 -23.70
CA LEU A 32 0.64 -0.03 -23.87
C LEU A 32 0.67 -1.41 -24.53
N THR A 33 -0.23 -2.31 -24.15
CA THR A 33 -0.41 -3.63 -24.78
C THR A 33 -0.68 -3.49 -26.27
N ILE A 34 -1.65 -2.66 -26.67
CA ILE A 34 -2.01 -2.46 -28.07
C ILE A 34 -0.84 -1.87 -28.86
N LEU A 35 -0.14 -0.87 -28.29
CA LEU A 35 1.04 -0.27 -28.95
C LEU A 35 2.15 -1.30 -29.16
N ILE A 36 2.47 -2.11 -28.14
CA ILE A 36 3.51 -3.15 -28.26
C ILE A 36 3.11 -4.18 -29.32
N SER A 37 1.89 -4.71 -29.27
CA SER A 37 1.41 -5.67 -30.27
C SER A 37 1.43 -5.08 -31.68
N TYR A 38 1.08 -3.80 -31.83
CA TYR A 38 1.10 -3.11 -33.13
C TYR A 38 2.51 -2.91 -33.68
N PHE A 39 3.43 -2.32 -32.90
CA PHE A 39 4.77 -1.99 -33.36
C PHE A 39 5.67 -3.21 -33.58
N PHE A 40 5.54 -4.23 -32.72
CA PHE A 40 6.38 -5.44 -32.80
C PHE A 40 5.71 -6.56 -33.60
N GLN A 41 4.53 -6.33 -34.17
CA GLN A 41 3.71 -7.35 -34.84
C GLN A 41 3.52 -8.61 -33.99
N ALA A 42 3.47 -8.43 -32.67
CA ALA A 42 3.41 -9.51 -31.69
C ALA A 42 1.95 -9.87 -31.36
N SER A 43 1.74 -11.06 -30.81
CA SER A 43 0.43 -11.46 -30.32
C SER A 43 -0.05 -10.50 -29.21
N VAL A 44 -1.38 -10.39 -29.02
CA VAL A 44 -1.94 -9.62 -27.91
C VAL A 44 -1.48 -10.18 -26.57
N GLY A 45 -1.33 -11.50 -26.46
CA GLY A 45 -0.82 -12.16 -25.26
C GLY A 45 0.60 -11.71 -24.91
N ASP A 46 1.47 -11.58 -25.90
CA ASP A 46 2.83 -11.07 -25.68
C ASP A 46 2.84 -9.58 -25.35
N GLY A 47 1.95 -8.79 -25.96
CA GLY A 47 1.76 -7.38 -25.60
C GLY A 47 1.37 -7.19 -24.13
N ILE A 48 0.48 -8.05 -23.59
CA ILE A 48 0.09 -8.03 -22.16
C ILE A 48 1.30 -8.35 -21.28
N ARG A 49 2.09 -9.37 -21.66
CA ARG A 49 3.29 -9.78 -20.92
C ARG A 49 4.32 -8.65 -20.86
N TYR A 50 4.67 -8.08 -22.01
CA TYR A 50 5.67 -7.01 -22.10
C TYR A 50 5.21 -5.72 -21.42
N SER A 51 3.95 -5.32 -21.59
CA SER A 51 3.41 -4.15 -20.89
C SER A 51 3.44 -4.36 -19.37
N GLY A 52 3.11 -5.57 -18.90
CA GLY A 52 3.22 -5.96 -17.51
C GLY A 52 4.65 -5.87 -16.97
N ILE A 53 5.65 -6.31 -17.74
CA ILE A 53 7.07 -6.16 -17.36
C ILE A 53 7.46 -4.68 -17.25
N ILE A 54 7.13 -3.89 -18.28
CA ILE A 54 7.52 -2.48 -18.38
C ILE A 54 6.94 -1.65 -17.23
N ILE A 55 5.71 -1.94 -16.80
CA ILE A 55 5.07 -1.22 -15.69
C ILE A 55 5.45 -1.86 -14.34
N GLY A 56 5.44 -3.18 -14.26
CA GLY A 56 5.57 -3.94 -13.03
C GLY A 56 6.95 -3.84 -12.40
N TYR A 57 8.04 -3.99 -13.16
CA TYR A 57 9.40 -3.92 -12.62
C TYR A 57 9.73 -2.53 -12.03
N PRO A 58 9.52 -1.42 -12.74
CA PRO A 58 9.74 -0.09 -12.17
C PRO A 58 8.88 0.17 -10.94
N PHE A 59 7.60 -0.24 -10.95
CA PHE A 59 6.72 -0.10 -9.81
C PHE A 59 7.24 -0.89 -8.60
N PHE A 60 7.65 -2.14 -8.80
CA PHE A 60 8.22 -2.98 -7.75
C PHE A 60 9.52 -2.41 -7.20
N CYS A 61 10.44 -1.98 -8.07
CA CYS A 61 11.68 -1.32 -7.66
C CYS A 61 11.40 -0.04 -6.86
N TRP A 62 10.46 0.79 -7.33
CA TRP A 62 10.04 1.98 -6.61
C TRP A 62 9.45 1.65 -5.23
N PHE A 63 8.59 0.62 -5.16
CA PHE A 63 8.04 0.11 -3.90
C PHE A 63 9.15 -0.35 -2.94
N LEU A 64 10.09 -1.18 -3.40
CA LEU A 64 11.20 -1.65 -2.56
C LEU A 64 12.11 -0.51 -2.09
N ILE A 65 12.46 0.42 -2.98
CA ILE A 65 13.27 1.59 -2.62
C ILE A 65 12.53 2.44 -1.58
N SER A 66 11.23 2.67 -1.79
CA SER A 66 10.37 3.37 -0.84
C SER A 66 10.35 2.65 0.50
N TRP A 67 10.07 1.35 0.51
CA TRP A 67 10.05 0.50 1.71
C TRP A 67 11.38 0.52 2.47
N ILE A 68 12.50 0.35 1.77
CA ILE A 68 13.85 0.39 2.38
C ILE A 68 14.14 1.77 2.97
N ARG A 69 13.83 2.85 2.26
CA ARG A 69 13.97 4.21 2.79
C ARG A 69 13.11 4.41 4.03
N SER A 70 11.90 3.89 3.98
CA SER A 70 10.95 3.90 5.08
C SER A 70 11.52 3.18 6.30
N LEU A 71 12.07 1.96 6.13
CA LEU A 71 12.69 1.18 7.19
C LEU A 71 13.89 1.90 7.80
N ARG A 72 14.73 2.52 6.96
CA ARG A 72 15.90 3.29 7.41
C ARG A 72 15.51 4.53 8.21
N ASN A 73 14.41 5.17 7.84
CA ASN A 73 13.99 6.44 8.42
C ASN A 73 13.00 6.30 9.58
N ARG A 74 12.57 5.09 9.98
CA ARG A 74 11.51 4.93 10.99
C ARG A 74 11.91 5.38 12.40
N GLY A 75 13.19 5.25 12.77
CA GLY A 75 13.66 5.49 14.14
C GLY A 75 13.33 4.34 15.10
N SER A 76 13.39 4.59 16.42
CA SER A 76 13.00 3.59 17.41
C SER A 76 11.47 3.43 17.51
N THR A 77 11.01 2.24 17.89
CA THR A 77 9.58 1.97 18.11
C THR A 77 9.17 2.50 19.49
N LEU A 78 8.21 3.42 19.52
CA LEU A 78 7.67 4.01 20.74
C LEU A 78 6.47 3.22 21.27
N LEU A 79 5.60 2.77 20.37
CA LEU A 79 4.41 1.99 20.71
C LEU A 79 4.10 0.99 19.60
N ASP A 80 3.96 -0.28 19.97
CA ASP A 80 3.49 -1.31 19.06
C ASP A 80 1.98 -1.50 19.23
N CYS A 81 1.21 -1.15 18.20
CA CYS A 81 -0.25 -1.30 18.19
C CYS A 81 -0.71 -2.67 17.71
N GLY A 82 0.23 -3.57 17.47
CA GLY A 82 -0.04 -4.90 17.01
C GLY A 82 -0.42 -4.94 15.54
N ARG A 83 -0.92 -6.10 15.16
CA ARG A 83 -1.12 -6.47 13.76
C ARG A 83 -2.58 -6.33 13.39
N SER A 84 -2.84 -5.77 12.21
CA SER A 84 -4.19 -5.59 11.71
C SER A 84 -4.87 -6.96 11.53
N ARG A 85 -6.16 -7.08 11.88
CA ARG A 85 -6.91 -8.37 11.85
C ARG A 85 -7.01 -9.01 10.45
N VAL A 86 -6.69 -8.27 9.39
CA VAL A 86 -6.99 -8.66 7.99
C VAL A 86 -5.99 -9.66 7.38
N GLU A 87 -5.00 -10.15 8.12
CA GLU A 87 -3.79 -10.66 7.47
C GLU A 87 -3.61 -12.18 7.27
N PRO A 88 -4.34 -13.12 7.91
CA PRO A 88 -4.09 -14.54 7.64
C PRO A 88 -4.52 -14.94 6.23
N ALA A 89 -5.61 -14.36 5.71
CA ALA A 89 -6.07 -14.61 4.35
C ALA A 89 -5.11 -14.04 3.30
N ALA A 90 -4.55 -12.85 3.54
CA ALA A 90 -3.57 -12.23 2.65
C ALA A 90 -2.24 -13.00 2.65
N VAL A 91 -1.77 -13.44 3.83
CA VAL A 91 -0.58 -14.30 3.95
C VAL A 91 -0.82 -15.64 3.25
N LEU A 92 -1.98 -16.27 3.46
CA LEU A 92 -2.35 -17.52 2.78
C LEU A 92 -2.38 -17.32 1.25
N LEU A 93 -2.99 -16.24 0.77
CA LEU A 93 -3.02 -15.91 -0.65
C LEU A 93 -1.59 -15.76 -1.21
N ALA A 94 -0.71 -15.04 -0.51
CA ALA A 94 0.68 -14.90 -0.94
C ALA A 94 1.41 -16.25 -0.99
N ILE A 95 1.20 -17.10 0.02
CA ILE A 95 1.76 -18.46 0.04
C ILE A 95 1.23 -19.31 -1.12
N LEU A 96 -0.04 -19.17 -1.50
CA LEU A 96 -0.64 -19.87 -2.64
C LEU A 96 -0.09 -19.36 -3.98
N LEU A 97 0.22 -18.07 -4.09
CA LEU A 97 0.76 -17.46 -5.31
C LEU A 97 2.25 -17.74 -5.51
N LEU A 98 3.02 -17.94 -4.42
CA LEU A 98 4.46 -18.18 -4.48
C LEU A 98 4.85 -19.39 -5.36
N PRO A 99 4.26 -20.59 -5.21
CA PRO A 99 4.55 -21.73 -6.08
C PRO A 99 4.27 -21.45 -7.56
N ALA A 100 3.18 -20.74 -7.87
CA ALA A 100 2.86 -20.38 -9.24
C ALA A 100 3.93 -19.46 -9.86
N ALA A 101 4.40 -18.46 -9.09
CA ALA A 101 5.51 -17.62 -9.49
C ALA A 101 6.80 -18.43 -9.67
N VAL A 102 7.15 -19.31 -8.72
CA VAL A 102 8.34 -20.17 -8.81
C VAL A 102 8.29 -21.11 -10.01
N LEU A 103 7.16 -21.78 -10.24
CA LEU A 103 6.96 -22.69 -11.38
C LEU A 103 7.13 -21.97 -12.72
N SER A 104 6.70 -20.71 -12.82
CA SER A 104 6.83 -19.94 -14.05
C SER A 104 8.28 -19.65 -14.47
N PHE A 105 9.24 -19.67 -13.53
CA PHE A 105 10.66 -19.63 -13.89
C PHE A 105 11.11 -20.89 -14.65
N PHE A 106 10.52 -22.05 -14.34
CA PHE A 106 10.93 -23.33 -14.93
C PHE A 106 10.17 -23.63 -16.24
N THR A 107 8.86 -23.37 -16.28
CA THR A 107 7.98 -23.76 -17.40
C THR A 107 8.13 -22.86 -18.63
N MET A 108 8.69 -21.67 -18.49
CA MET A 108 8.88 -20.70 -19.59
C MET A 108 10.37 -20.40 -19.88
N SER A 109 11.27 -21.28 -19.41
CA SER A 109 12.72 -21.05 -19.44
C SER A 109 13.35 -21.09 -20.83
N GLU A 110 12.72 -21.76 -21.80
CA GLU A 110 13.32 -22.02 -23.13
C GLU A 110 13.68 -20.75 -23.92
N ASN A 111 13.04 -19.61 -23.63
CA ASN A 111 13.28 -18.34 -24.34
C ASN A 111 13.72 -17.18 -23.42
N GLY A 112 14.15 -17.45 -22.18
CA GLY A 112 14.47 -16.41 -21.18
C GLY A 112 13.25 -15.61 -20.68
N GLN A 113 12.10 -15.75 -21.33
CA GLN A 113 10.82 -15.14 -20.95
C GLN A 113 10.33 -15.62 -19.58
N GLY A 114 10.66 -16.85 -19.18
CA GLY A 114 10.30 -17.39 -17.87
C GLY A 114 10.94 -16.65 -16.70
N ILE A 115 12.13 -16.09 -16.87
CA ILE A 115 12.76 -15.26 -15.82
C ILE A 115 11.99 -13.95 -15.66
N LEU A 116 11.58 -13.33 -16.77
CA LEU A 116 10.84 -12.07 -16.76
C LEU A 116 9.41 -12.23 -16.22
N MET A 117 8.70 -13.28 -16.63
CA MET A 117 7.37 -13.58 -16.09
C MET A 117 7.42 -14.07 -14.65
N GLY A 118 8.38 -14.93 -14.33
CA GLY A 118 8.59 -15.38 -12.95
C GLY A 118 8.86 -14.23 -12.01
N GLY A 119 9.71 -13.29 -12.41
CA GLY A 119 9.96 -12.07 -11.63
C GLY A 119 8.68 -11.25 -11.44
N LEU A 120 7.94 -10.97 -12.51
CA LEU A 120 6.69 -10.22 -12.44
C LEU A 120 5.65 -10.87 -11.50
N LEU A 121 5.48 -12.19 -11.61
CA LEU A 121 4.54 -12.95 -10.78
C LEU A 121 4.99 -13.04 -9.33
N LEU A 122 6.30 -13.01 -9.07
CA LEU A 122 6.87 -13.05 -7.72
C LEU A 122 6.63 -11.74 -6.95
N PHE A 123 6.51 -10.61 -7.64
CA PHE A 123 6.34 -9.30 -6.99
C PHE A 123 5.07 -9.22 -6.15
N THR A 124 3.96 -9.75 -6.68
CA THR A 124 2.66 -9.70 -6.01
C THR A 124 2.68 -10.36 -4.63
N PRO A 125 3.04 -11.66 -4.48
CA PRO A 125 3.11 -12.28 -3.18
C PRO A 125 4.18 -11.64 -2.27
N VAL A 126 5.30 -11.16 -2.81
CA VAL A 126 6.33 -10.48 -2.01
C VAL A 126 5.79 -9.17 -1.41
N ILE A 127 5.12 -8.33 -2.21
CA ILE A 127 4.48 -7.11 -1.72
C ILE A 127 3.42 -7.46 -0.68
N ILE A 128 2.56 -8.45 -0.96
CA ILE A 128 1.52 -8.88 -0.01
C ILE A 128 2.15 -9.31 1.30
N LEU A 129 3.20 -10.13 1.29
CA LEU A 129 3.89 -10.56 2.50
C LEU A 129 4.50 -9.39 3.26
N ILE A 130 5.19 -8.48 2.57
CA ILE A 130 5.78 -7.28 3.19
C ILE A 130 4.70 -6.43 3.88
N CYS A 131 3.61 -6.11 3.17
CA CYS A 131 2.51 -5.30 3.70
C CYS A 131 1.71 -6.02 4.78
N SER A 132 1.60 -7.34 4.70
CA SER A 132 0.89 -8.16 5.68
C SER A 132 1.77 -8.49 6.89
N LEU A 133 3.09 -8.28 6.86
CA LEU A 133 3.96 -8.51 8.02
C LEU A 133 4.18 -7.23 8.84
N SER A 134 3.91 -6.07 8.26
CA SER A 134 4.01 -4.80 8.95
C SER A 134 2.77 -4.54 9.81
N GLY A 135 2.91 -4.63 11.13
CA GLY A 135 1.93 -4.13 12.08
C GLY A 135 1.87 -2.60 12.10
N LEU A 136 0.86 -2.08 12.80
CA LEU A 136 0.76 -0.66 13.10
C LEU A 136 1.72 -0.34 14.25
N GLN A 137 2.71 0.50 13.99
CA GLN A 137 3.68 0.91 15.01
C GLN A 137 3.82 2.43 15.00
N ILE A 138 3.81 3.04 16.19
CA ILE A 138 4.20 4.43 16.37
C ILE A 138 5.70 4.44 16.63
N VAL A 139 6.42 5.18 15.80
CA VAL A 139 7.88 5.24 15.81
C VAL A 139 8.32 6.70 15.97
N GLU A 140 9.58 6.93 16.31
CA GLU A 140 10.10 8.28 16.56
C GLU A 140 9.84 9.26 15.42
N ASN A 141 9.94 8.79 14.18
CA ASN A 141 9.84 9.66 12.99
C ASN A 141 8.45 9.64 12.32
N GLY A 142 7.47 8.91 12.87
CA GLY A 142 6.13 8.86 12.28
C GLY A 142 5.27 7.67 12.73
N ILE A 143 4.31 7.33 11.89
CA ILE A 143 3.46 6.15 12.03
C ILE A 143 3.84 5.16 10.93
N TRP A 144 4.27 3.97 11.35
CA TRP A 144 4.60 2.85 10.48
C TRP A 144 3.36 1.98 10.27
N HIS A 145 2.93 1.82 9.02
CA HIS A 145 1.75 1.04 8.66
C HIS A 145 1.88 0.49 7.24
N HIS A 146 1.47 -0.77 6.99
CA HIS A 146 1.51 -1.41 5.67
C HIS A 146 2.78 -1.11 4.86
N ALA A 147 3.93 -1.36 5.50
CA ALA A 147 5.27 -1.18 4.92
C ALA A 147 5.61 0.25 4.47
N THR A 148 4.86 1.26 4.93
CA THR A 148 5.16 2.67 4.70
C THR A 148 5.23 3.44 6.01
N LEU A 149 6.10 4.44 6.04
CA LEU A 149 6.26 5.39 7.13
C LEU A 149 5.54 6.65 6.69
N LEU A 150 4.50 6.99 7.46
CA LEU A 150 3.87 8.28 7.40
C LEU A 150 4.58 9.19 8.39
N ARG A 151 5.41 10.10 7.88
CA ARG A 151 6.26 10.94 8.74
C ARG A 151 5.39 11.95 9.49
N TRP A 152 5.81 12.35 10.69
CA TRP A 152 5.04 13.33 11.48
C TRP A 152 4.77 14.63 10.70
N GLU A 153 5.76 15.13 9.97
CA GLU A 153 5.63 16.32 9.11
C GLU A 153 4.64 16.17 7.94
N GLU A 154 4.28 14.93 7.56
CA GLU A 154 3.34 14.65 6.47
C GLU A 154 1.89 14.55 6.98
N ILE A 155 1.68 14.53 8.30
CA ILE A 155 0.37 14.38 8.94
C ILE A 155 -0.15 15.78 9.30
N THR A 156 -1.24 16.19 8.67
CA THR A 156 -1.85 17.51 8.90
C THR A 156 -2.98 17.48 9.92
N GLY A 157 -3.51 16.30 10.22
CA GLY A 157 -4.60 16.16 11.17
C GLY A 157 -4.90 14.71 11.48
N TYR A 158 -5.68 14.51 12.55
CA TYR A 158 -6.15 13.19 12.93
C TYR A 158 -7.55 13.27 13.55
N ARG A 159 -8.30 12.19 13.43
CA ARG A 159 -9.57 12.00 14.12
C ARG A 159 -9.77 10.55 14.50
N TRP A 160 -10.57 10.33 15.54
CA TRP A 160 -11.00 8.99 15.94
C TRP A 160 -12.40 8.71 15.39
N THR A 161 -12.63 7.47 14.98
CA THR A 161 -13.90 6.97 14.41
C THR A 161 -14.19 5.54 14.89
N GLY A 162 -15.40 5.07 14.60
CA GLY A 162 -15.85 3.71 14.93
C GLY A 162 -16.31 3.53 16.37
N GLU A 163 -16.84 2.33 16.66
CA GLU A 163 -17.34 1.97 17.97
C GLU A 163 -16.21 2.04 19.01
N SER A 164 -16.47 2.70 20.14
CA SER A 164 -15.46 3.01 21.17
C SER A 164 -14.26 3.85 20.70
N ASN A 165 -14.33 4.51 19.54
CA ASN A 165 -13.21 5.27 18.96
C ASN A 165 -11.96 4.41 18.76
N SER A 166 -12.14 3.20 18.23
CA SER A 166 -11.08 2.21 18.00
C SER A 166 -10.31 2.42 16.68
N HIS A 167 -10.77 3.32 15.81
CA HIS A 167 -10.14 3.57 14.52
C HIS A 167 -9.58 4.99 14.43
N LEU A 168 -8.29 5.10 14.12
CA LEU A 168 -7.61 6.37 13.90
C LEU A 168 -7.59 6.69 12.41
N ILE A 169 -8.15 7.82 12.01
CA ILE A 169 -8.06 8.35 10.65
C ILE A 169 -7.05 9.50 10.68
N LEU A 170 -6.02 9.39 9.85
CA LEU A 170 -4.99 10.41 9.67
C LEU A 170 -5.26 11.17 8.38
N GLN A 171 -5.01 12.47 8.39
CA GLN A 171 -5.00 13.30 7.20
C GLN A 171 -3.55 13.55 6.79
N SER A 172 -3.25 13.42 5.50
CA SER A 172 -1.92 13.65 4.97
C SER A 172 -1.94 14.51 3.70
N GLU A 173 -0.89 15.30 3.53
CA GLU A 173 -0.62 16.05 2.30
C GLU A 173 0.18 15.27 1.25
N LYS A 174 0.60 14.04 1.57
CA LYS A 174 1.42 13.22 0.68
C LYS A 174 0.67 12.96 -0.63
N ILE A 175 1.32 13.20 -1.77
CA ILE A 175 0.70 13.13 -3.12
C ILE A 175 -0.10 11.83 -3.36
N LEU A 176 0.40 10.70 -2.88
CA LEU A 176 -0.24 9.38 -3.03
C LEU A 176 -1.37 9.11 -2.02
N PHE A 177 -1.43 9.87 -0.93
CA PHE A 177 -2.41 9.71 0.14
C PHE A 177 -3.05 11.06 0.51
N LYS A 178 -3.19 11.95 -0.47
CA LYS A 178 -3.68 13.31 -0.23
C LYS A 178 -5.11 13.22 0.27
N GLY A 179 -5.33 13.61 1.52
CA GLY A 179 -6.61 13.47 2.21
C GLY A 179 -6.57 12.47 3.37
N ALA A 180 -7.74 11.87 3.66
CA ALA A 180 -7.88 10.94 4.77
C ALA A 180 -7.34 9.55 4.41
N LEU A 181 -6.43 9.01 5.22
CA LEU A 181 -5.98 7.62 5.11
C LEU A 181 -7.10 6.65 5.54
N PRO A 182 -7.03 5.38 5.10
CA PRO A 182 -7.90 4.33 5.61
C PRO A 182 -7.82 4.27 7.15
N PRO A 183 -8.94 3.96 7.84
CA PRO A 183 -8.94 3.92 9.30
C PRO A 183 -7.96 2.86 9.83
N LEU A 184 -7.05 3.31 10.68
CA LEU A 184 -6.04 2.48 11.32
C LEU A 184 -6.65 1.86 12.58
N PRO A 185 -6.67 0.52 12.70
CA PRO A 185 -7.18 -0.13 13.91
C PRO A 185 -6.19 0.07 15.06
N VAL A 186 -6.63 0.69 16.14
CA VAL A 186 -5.85 0.86 17.37
C VAL A 186 -6.59 0.16 18.52
N PRO A 187 -5.92 -0.71 19.29
CA PRO A 187 -6.52 -1.29 20.48
C PRO A 187 -7.01 -0.21 21.45
N PRO A 188 -8.23 -0.32 22.00
CA PRO A 188 -8.80 0.72 22.88
C PRO A 188 -7.94 0.96 24.12
N GLU A 189 -7.20 -0.05 24.60
CA GLU A 189 -6.29 0.03 25.73
C GLU A 189 -5.11 0.97 25.47
N GLN A 190 -4.72 1.13 24.21
CA GLN A 190 -3.56 1.92 23.79
C GLN A 190 -3.92 3.32 23.33
N LYS A 191 -5.21 3.62 23.15
CA LYS A 191 -5.69 4.91 22.64
C LYS A 191 -5.13 6.11 23.40
N ALA A 192 -5.05 6.02 24.74
CA ALA A 192 -4.52 7.11 25.56
C ALA A 192 -3.05 7.41 25.22
N ALA A 193 -2.22 6.38 25.13
CA ALA A 193 -0.81 6.51 24.76
C ALA A 193 -0.62 7.01 23.32
N VAL A 194 -1.45 6.52 22.37
CA VAL A 194 -1.44 7.03 21.00
C VAL A 194 -1.78 8.52 20.97
N ASN A 195 -2.79 8.96 21.71
CA ASN A 195 -3.17 10.37 21.77
C ASN A 195 -2.09 11.26 22.36
N GLU A 196 -1.40 10.79 23.41
CA GLU A 196 -0.29 11.53 23.99
C GLU A 196 0.84 11.73 22.97
N LEU A 197 1.18 10.68 22.21
CA LEU A 197 2.19 10.75 21.16
C LEU A 197 1.74 11.66 20.00
N LEU A 198 0.48 11.56 19.57
CA LEU A 198 -0.07 12.44 18.54
C LEU A 198 -0.02 13.91 18.97
N GLN A 199 -0.43 14.23 20.20
CA GLN A 199 -0.36 15.60 20.73
C GLN A 199 1.07 16.12 20.83
N LYS A 200 2.03 15.24 21.16
CA LYS A 200 3.45 15.58 21.26
C LYS A 200 4.05 15.95 19.90
N TYR A 201 3.75 15.18 18.86
CA TYR A 201 4.35 15.34 17.53
C TYR A 201 3.53 16.21 16.57
N LEU A 202 2.23 16.39 16.83
CA LEU A 202 1.31 17.23 16.08
C LEU A 202 0.76 18.34 16.98
N PRO A 203 1.59 19.32 17.38
CA PRO A 203 1.13 20.42 18.22
C PRO A 203 -0.03 21.14 17.53
N ALA A 204 -1.08 21.42 18.30
CA ALA A 204 -2.33 22.01 17.81
C ALA A 204 -2.06 23.33 17.06
N GLY A 205 -2.08 23.28 15.73
CA GLY A 205 -1.95 24.45 14.87
C GLY A 205 -1.03 24.26 13.67
N SER A 206 -1.51 23.53 12.68
CA SER A 206 -1.25 23.82 11.26
C SER A 206 -2.58 23.88 10.53
#